data_AF-A0A0Q7Y635-F1
#
_entry.id   AF-A0A0Q7Y635-F1
#
_cell.length_a   1.000
_cell.length_b   1.000
_cell.length_c   1.000
_cell.angle_alpha   90.00
_cell.angle_beta   90.00
_cell.angle_gamma   90.00
#
_symmetry.space_group_name_H-M   'P 1'
#
loop_
_entity.id
_entity.type
_entity.pdbx_description
1 polymer ?
#
loop_
_entity_poly.entity_id
_entity_poly.type
_entity_poly.pdbx_seq_one_letter_code
_entity_poly.pdbx_strand_id
1 'polypeptide(L)' 'MSEREPTIINTGGSGSAGWAVAVIILLAVIVGGYLLFGGAISGGKSVDVNVKLPSIEAPSK' A
#
# COMPACT_ATOMS: atom_id res chain seq x y z
N MET A 1 -0.17 42.97 47.60
CA MET A 1 -0.37 42.68 46.16
C MET A 1 -0.25 41.18 46.03
N SER A 2 -1.35 40.46 45.73
CA SER A 2 -1.28 39.00 45.59
C SER A 2 -0.50 38.65 44.33
N GLU A 3 0.59 37.92 44.52
CA GLU A 3 1.36 37.27 43.48
C GLU A 3 0.38 36.39 42.67
N ARG A 4 0.15 36.75 41.41
CA ARG A 4 -0.63 35.92 40.50
C ARG A 4 0.32 34.92 39.89
N GLU A 5 0.26 33.68 40.34
CA GLU A 5 0.95 32.59 39.67
C GLU A 5 0.41 32.47 38.24
N PRO A 6 1.29 32.46 37.22
CA PRO A 6 0.86 32.35 35.83
C PRO A 6 0.25 30.97 35.59
N THR A 7 -1.03 30.94 35.21
CA THR A 7 -1.67 29.71 34.72
C THR A 7 -0.96 29.28 33.44
N ILE A 8 -0.18 28.21 33.50
CA ILE A 8 0.42 27.59 32.32
C ILE A 8 -0.65 26.73 31.65
N ILE A 9 -1.00 27.12 30.41
CA ILE A 9 -1.94 26.40 29.57
C ILE A 9 -1.11 25.59 28.57
N ASN A 10 -0.95 24.29 28.83
CA ASN A 10 -0.26 23.40 27.90
C ASN A 10 -1.22 23.03 26.74
N THR A 11 -1.28 23.84 25.68
CA THR A 11 -2.09 23.56 24.47
C THR A 11 -1.39 22.59 23.50
N GLY A 12 -0.55 21.70 24.02
CA GLY A 12 0.32 20.83 23.22
C GLY A 12 0.53 19.49 23.89
N GLY A 13 -0.55 18.87 24.38
CA GLY A 13 -0.48 17.47 24.74
C GLY A 13 -0.23 16.67 23.48
N SER A 14 0.92 15.99 23.43
CA SER A 14 1.17 14.82 22.57
C SER A 14 0.10 13.77 22.91
N GLY A 15 -1.11 14.04 22.43
CA GLY A 15 -2.33 13.42 22.87
C GLY A 15 -2.59 12.21 22.02
N SER A 16 -3.07 11.16 22.67
CA SER A 16 -3.64 9.92 22.17
C SER A 16 -4.60 10.02 20.96
N ALA A 17 -4.89 11.21 20.42
CA ALA A 17 -5.63 11.39 19.17
C ALA A 17 -4.71 11.45 17.94
N GLY A 18 -3.48 11.97 18.05
CA GLY A 18 -2.58 12.13 16.90
C GLY A 18 -2.15 10.80 16.29
N TRP A 19 -1.87 9.80 17.14
CA TRP A 19 -1.53 8.46 16.66
C TRP A 19 -2.73 7.75 16.03
N ALA A 20 -3.94 7.97 16.54
CA ALA A 20 -5.15 7.35 15.99
C ALA A 20 -5.41 7.83 14.55
N VAL A 21 -5.24 9.13 14.30
CA VAL A 21 -5.33 9.69 12.94
C VAL A 21 -4.26 9.09 12.03
N ALA A 22 -3.01 8.97 12.50
CA ALA A 22 -1.93 8.36 11.72
C ALA A 22 -2.24 6.88 11.36
N VAL A 23 -2.76 6.10 12.30
CA VAL A 23 -3.15 4.70 12.07
C VAL A 23 -4.30 4.59 11.08
N ILE A 24 -5.32 5.44 11.19
CA ILE A 24 -6.46 5.46 10.26
C ILE A 24 -5.97 5.76 8.84
N ILE A 25 -5.11 6.76 8.67
CA ILE A 25 -4.55 7.11 7.36
C ILE A 25 -3.73 5.94 6.80
N LEU A 26 -2.89 5.30 7.62
CA LEU A 26 -2.10 4.13 7.19
C LEU A 26 -3.00 2.99 6.69
N LEU A 27 -4.05 2.65 7.43
CA LEU A 27 -5.00 1.60 7.04
C LEU A 27 -5.73 1.96 5.74
N ALA A 28 -6.14 3.22 5.58
CA ALA A 28 -6.80 3.69 4.37
C ALA A 28 -5.90 3.54 3.13
N VAL A 29 -4.60 3.82 3.26
CA VAL A 29 -3.63 3.64 2.17
C VAL A 29 -3.42 2.17 1.83
N ILE A 30 -3.29 1.30 2.83
CA ILE A 30 -3.10 -0.15 2.60
C ILE A 30 -4.34 -0.75 1.92
N VAL A 31 -5.54 -0.49 2.47
CA VAL A 31 -6.79 -1.02 1.92
C VAL A 31 -7.08 -0.43 0.54
N GLY A 32 -6.94 0.89 0.39
CA GLY A 32 -7.11 1.56 -0.90
C GLY A 32 -6.13 1.04 -1.95
N GLY A 33 -4.85 0.89 -1.58
CA GLY A 33 -3.83 0.30 -2.45
C GLY A 33 -4.16 -1.13 -2.84
N TYR A 34 -4.60 -1.96 -1.89
CA TYR A 34 -4.98 -3.35 -2.18
C TYR A 34 -6.23 -3.43 -3.08
N LEU A 35 -7.25 -2.59 -2.88
CA LEU A 35 -8.44 -2.61 -3.74
C LEU A 35 -8.14 -2.11 -5.16
N LEU A 36 -7.28 -1.08 -5.30
CA LEU A 36 -6.95 -0.49 -6.60
C LEU A 36 -5.91 -1.31 -7.38
N PHE A 37 -4.96 -1.95 -6.69
CA PHE A 37 -3.82 -2.62 -7.31
C PHE A 37 -3.71 -4.12 -7.00
N GLY A 38 -4.52 -4.65 -6.07
CA GLY A 38 -4.45 -6.06 -5.65
C GLY A 38 -4.75 -7.05 -6.77
N GLY A 39 -5.66 -6.70 -7.69
CA GLY A 39 -5.90 -7.49 -8.91
C GLY A 39 -4.69 -7.57 -9.85
N ALA A 40 -3.77 -6.60 -9.79
CA ALA A 40 -2.52 -6.62 -10.55
C ALA A 40 -1.43 -7.48 -9.89
N ILE A 41 -1.46 -7.64 -8.56
CA ILE A 41 -0.46 -8.40 -7.79
C ILE A 41 -0.87 -9.88 -7.66
N SER A 42 -2.16 -10.18 -7.47
CA SER A 42 -2.65 -11.57 -7.38
C SER A 42 -3.06 -12.17 -8.72
N GLY A 43 -3.19 -11.35 -9.76
CA GLY A 43 -3.55 -11.75 -11.12
C GLY A 43 -2.35 -12.33 -11.86
N GLY A 44 -1.86 -13.49 -11.43
CA GLY A 44 -0.92 -14.30 -12.19
C GLY A 44 -1.55 -14.65 -13.54
N LYS A 45 -1.29 -13.83 -14.56
CA LYS A 45 -1.69 -14.11 -15.93
C LYS A 45 -0.86 -15.30 -16.38
N SER A 46 -1.47 -16.49 -16.42
CA SER A 46 -0.88 -17.66 -17.09
C SER A 46 -0.72 -17.31 -18.57
N VAL A 47 0.50 -16.97 -18.98
CA VAL A 47 0.81 -16.72 -20.40
C VAL A 47 1.20 -18.06 -21.00
N ASP A 48 0.30 -18.68 -21.74
CA ASP A 48 0.59 -19.89 -22.53
C ASP A 48 1.43 -19.47 -23.75
N VAL A 49 2.73 -19.79 -23.71
CA VAL A 49 3.64 -19.53 -24.84
C VAL A 49 3.69 -20.78 -25.70
N ASN A 50 2.89 -20.78 -26.77
CA ASN A 50 2.91 -21.85 -27.76
C ASN A 50 4.09 -21.65 -28.73
N VAL A 51 5.17 -22.44 -28.56
CA VAL A 51 6.30 -22.48 -29.49
C VAL A 51 5.97 -23.49 -30.59
N LYS A 52 5.56 -23.00 -31.76
CA LYS A 52 5.49 -23.84 -32.97
C LYS A 52 6.89 -24.02 -33.52
N LEU A 53 7.40 -25.25 -33.51
CA LEU A 53 8.61 -25.57 -34.24
C LEU A 53 8.34 -25.47 -35.76
N PRO A 54 9.27 -24.88 -36.53
CA PRO A 54 9.18 -24.92 -37.99
C PRO A 54 9.22 -26.37 -38.45
N SER A 55 8.32 -26.71 -39.38
CA SER A 55 8.31 -28.02 -40.03
C SER A 55 9.60 -28.19 -40.81
N ILE A 56 10.55 -28.95 -40.28
CA ILE A 56 11.73 -29.37 -41.02
C ILE A 56 11.34 -30.56 -41.89
N GLU A 57 11.36 -30.37 -43.20
CA GLU A 57 11.29 -31.49 -44.13
C GLU A 57 12.60 -32.28 -44.00
N ALA A 58 12.50 -33.55 -43.62
CA ALA A 58 13.67 -34.42 -43.55
C ALA A 58 14.31 -34.50 -44.93
N PRO A 59 15.66 -34.44 -45.05
CA PRO A 59 16.32 -34.42 -46.35
C PRO A 59 15.94 -35.68 -47.13
N SER A 60 15.33 -35.47 -48.30
CA SER A 60 15.05 -36.51 -49.27
C SER A 60 16.38 -37.16 -49.66
N LYS A 61 16.50 -38.47 -49.39
CA LYS A 61 17.63 -39.28 -49.79
C LYS A 61 17.51 -39.70 -51.26
#